data_AF-R2XK37-F1
#
_entry.id   AF-R2XK37-F1
#
_cell.length_a   1.000
_cell.length_b   1.000
_cell.length_c   1.000
_cell.angle_alpha   90.00
_cell.angle_beta   90.00
_cell.angle_gamma   90.00
#
_symmetry.space_group_name_H-M   'P 1'
#
loop_
_entity.id
_entity.type
_entity.pdbx_description
1 polymer ?
#
loop_
_entity_poly.entity_id
_entity_poly.type
_entity_poly.pdbx_seq_one_letter_code
_entity_poly.pdbx_strand_id
1 'polypeptide(L)' 'MKKIAGYFFQKPLVLDDKKPFEILLPTDSLYDGSDVVLESNQQVLCEIGKKYDYSTDKLHSFFVISEISDVEN' A
#
# COMPACT_ATOMS: atom_id res chain seq x y z
N MET A 1 -10.01 -10.88 3.79
CA MET A 1 -8.62 -10.42 3.51
C MET A 1 -8.61 -9.74 2.17
N LYS A 2 -7.91 -8.61 2.05
CA LYS A 2 -7.81 -7.88 0.78
C LYS A 2 -6.44 -8.07 0.15
N LYS A 3 -6.42 -8.38 -1.14
CA LYS A 3 -5.23 -8.31 -1.98
C LYS A 3 -5.20 -6.95 -2.66
N ILE A 4 -4.07 -6.26 -2.59
CA ILE A 4 -3.92 -4.92 -3.14
C ILE A 4 -2.70 -4.89 -4.02
N ALA A 5 -2.87 -4.39 -5.24
CA ALA A 5 -1.78 -4.24 -6.20
C ALA A 5 -1.71 -2.81 -6.73
N GLY A 6 -0.51 -2.38 -7.09
CA GLY A 6 -0.30 -1.02 -7.55
C GLY A 6 1.16 -0.64 -7.70
N TYR A 7 1.45 0.65 -7.52
CA TYR A 7 2.79 1.21 -7.62
C TYR A 7 3.14 2.04 -6.40
N PHE A 8 4.36 1.90 -5.89
CA PHE A 8 4.90 2.69 -4.80
C PHE A 8 6.19 3.41 -5.24
N PHE A 9 6.59 4.38 -4.42
CA PHE A 9 7.75 5.23 -4.67
C PHE A 9 8.61 5.32 -3.41
N GLN A 10 9.90 5.52 -3.60
CA GLN A 10 10.80 5.90 -2.51
C GLN A 10 10.93 7.43 -2.45
N LYS A 11 11.52 7.94 -1.38
CA LYS A 11 11.98 9.33 -1.30
C LYS A 11 13.35 9.47 -1.97
N PRO A 12 13.60 10.55 -2.73
CA PRO A 12 12.65 11.57 -3.16
C PRO A 12 11.67 11.04 -4.22
N LEU A 13 10.50 11.67 -4.37
CA LEU A 13 9.52 11.26 -5.38
C LEU A 13 10.07 11.47 -6.80
N VAL A 14 10.25 10.38 -7.53
CA VAL A 14 10.57 10.36 -8.96
C VAL A 14 9.51 9.51 -9.67
N LEU A 15 8.66 10.15 -10.48
CA LEU A 15 7.49 9.47 -11.08
C LEU A 15 7.87 8.33 -12.04
N ASP A 16 9.05 8.42 -12.65
CA ASP A 16 9.56 7.39 -13.55
C ASP A 16 10.13 6.16 -12.79
N ASP A 17 10.50 6.30 -11.51
CA ASP A 17 11.00 5.20 -10.66
C ASP A 17 9.86 4.52 -9.86
N LYS A 18 8.70 4.35 -10.51
CA LYS A 18 7.58 3.63 -9.90
C LYS A 18 7.93 2.15 -9.77
N LYS A 19 7.72 1.59 -8.58
CA LYS A 19 7.94 0.15 -8.32
C LYS A 19 6.60 -0.56 -8.15
N PRO A 20 6.35 -1.68 -8.84
CA PRO A 20 5.12 -2.43 -8.64
C PRO A 20 5.10 -3.04 -7.23
N PHE A 21 3.94 -3.07 -6.61
CA PHE A 21 3.71 -3.85 -5.38
C PHE A 21 2.46 -4.70 -5.51
N GLU A 22 2.45 -5.76 -4.71
CA GLU A 22 1.29 -6.57 -4.40
C GLU A 22 1.37 -6.93 -2.92
N ILE A 23 0.37 -6.63 -2.10
CA ILE A 23 0.35 -6.94 -0.67
C ILE A 23 -0.96 -7.61 -0.27
N LEU A 24 -0.94 -8.31 0.86
CA LEU A 24 -2.13 -8.85 1.51
C LEU A 24 -2.37 -8.04 2.77
N LEU A 25 -3.57 -7.48 2.91
CA LEU A 25 -4.01 -6.83 4.12
C LEU A 25 -5.03 -7.71 4.85
N PRO A 26 -4.82 -7.97 6.16
CA PRO A 26 -5.73 -8.76 6.97
C PRO A 26 -6.93 -7.92 7.45
N THR A 27 -7.35 -6.92 6.69
CA THR A 27 -8.53 -6.10 6.97
C THR A 27 -9.48 -6.09 5.79
N ASP A 28 -10.77 -6.12 6.09
CA ASP A 28 -11.86 -5.96 5.11
C ASP A 28 -12.40 -4.52 5.08
N SER A 29 -11.95 -3.65 6.00
CA SER A 29 -12.43 -2.27 6.19
C SER A 29 -11.58 -1.20 5.51
N LEU A 30 -10.70 -1.57 4.58
CA LEU A 30 -9.83 -0.60 3.89
C LEU A 30 -10.69 0.43 3.13
N TYR A 31 -10.56 1.71 3.49
CA TYR A 31 -11.34 2.81 2.94
C TYR A 31 -12.87 2.66 3.09
N ASP A 32 -13.37 2.04 4.17
CA ASP A 32 -14.81 1.77 4.38
C ASP A 32 -15.70 2.99 4.69
N GLY A 33 -15.15 4.20 4.58
CA GLY A 33 -15.88 5.46 4.79
C GLY A 33 -16.14 5.82 6.25
N SER A 34 -15.86 4.92 7.21
CA SER A 34 -16.00 5.18 8.65
C SER A 34 -14.66 5.49 9.33
N ASP A 35 -13.54 4.91 8.84
CA ASP A 35 -12.19 5.15 9.36
C ASP A 35 -11.27 5.97 8.44
N VAL A 36 -10.32 6.64 9.09
CA VAL A 36 -9.46 7.71 8.57
C VAL A 36 -8.60 7.20 7.41
N VAL A 37 -8.76 7.77 6.21
CA VAL A 37 -7.94 7.50 5.00
C VAL A 37 -6.44 7.39 5.30
N LEU A 38 -5.97 8.17 6.28
CA LEU A 38 -4.59 8.15 6.76
C LEU A 38 -4.16 6.80 7.33
N GLU A 39 -4.99 6.14 8.13
CA GLU A 39 -4.68 4.84 8.74
C GLU A 39 -4.63 3.74 7.69
N SER A 40 -5.60 3.72 6.77
CA SER A 40 -5.58 2.80 5.61
C SER A 40 -4.29 2.97 4.79
N ASN A 41 -3.87 4.22 4.53
CA ASN A 41 -2.62 4.50 3.82
C ASN A 41 -1.38 4.04 4.61
N GLN A 42 -1.36 4.23 5.93
CA GLN A 42 -0.27 3.76 6.78
C GLN A 42 -0.18 2.23 6.79
N GLN A 43 -1.30 1.52 6.85
CA GLN A 43 -1.34 0.06 6.77
C GLN A 43 -0.76 -0.44 5.44
N VAL A 44 -1.18 0.15 4.32
CA VAL A 44 -0.63 -0.17 2.99
C VAL A 44 0.88 0.04 2.94
N LEU A 45 1.37 1.21 3.40
CA LEU A 45 2.80 1.52 3.38
C LEU A 45 3.62 0.60 4.29
N CYS A 46 3.10 0.25 5.47
CA CYS A 46 3.74 -0.69 6.39
C CYS A 46 3.90 -2.08 5.75
N GLU A 47 2.87 -2.60 5.11
CA GLU A 47 2.95 -3.92 4.45
C GLU A 47 3.84 -3.90 3.21
N ILE A 48 3.85 -2.81 2.44
CA ILE A 48 4.83 -2.64 1.35
C ILE A 48 6.26 -2.68 1.93
N GLY A 49 6.51 -1.92 3.01
CA GLY A 49 7.82 -1.90 3.67
C GLY A 49 8.26 -3.28 4.14
N LYS A 50 7.37 -4.02 4.81
CA LYS A 50 7.64 -5.39 5.26
C LYS A 50 7.91 -6.35 4.11
N LYS A 51 7.05 -6.37 3.08
CA LYS A 51 7.15 -7.34 1.99
C LYS A 51 8.40 -7.14 1.13
N TYR A 52 8.80 -5.89 0.92
CA TYR A 52 9.88 -5.54 0.01
C TYR A 52 11.16 -5.06 0.71
N ASP A 53 11.25 -5.23 2.03
CA ASP A 53 12.39 -4.87 2.88
C ASP A 53 12.82 -3.39 2.73
N TYR A 54 11.82 -2.50 2.72
CA TYR A 54 12.04 -1.06 2.79
C TYR A 54 11.67 -0.54 4.17
N SER A 55 12.58 0.20 4.77
CA SER A 55 12.24 1.01 5.94
C SER A 55 11.23 2.09 5.54
N THR A 56 10.21 2.31 6.38
CA THR A 56 9.07 3.19 6.08
C THR A 56 9.49 4.66 5.91
N ASP A 57 10.62 5.07 6.47
CA ASP A 57 11.23 6.39 6.27
C ASP A 57 11.71 6.60 4.83
N LYS A 58 12.14 5.53 4.14
CA LYS A 58 12.56 5.54 2.73
C LYS A 58 11.40 5.55 1.75
N LEU A 59 10.22 5.06 2.16
CA LEU A 59 9.02 5.07 1.32
C LEU A 59 8.44 6.48 1.23
N HIS A 60 8.01 6.86 0.03
CA HIS A 60 7.23 8.08 -0.16
C HIS A 60 5.78 7.81 0.25
N SER A 61 5.10 8.81 0.81
CA SER A 61 3.67 8.72 1.14
C SER A 61 2.73 8.68 -0.08
N PHE A 62 3.30 8.77 -1.29
CA PHE A 62 2.55 8.71 -2.54
C PHE A 62 2.70 7.30 -3.09
N PHE A 63 1.58 6.69 -3.43
CA PHE A 63 1.47 5.40 -4.09
C PHE A 63 0.14 5.38 -4.84
N VAL A 64 0.02 4.47 -5.79
CA VAL A 64 -1.19 4.29 -6.61
C VAL A 64 -1.68 2.87 -6.40
N ILE A 65 -2.91 2.72 -5.93
CA ILE A 65 -3.60 1.43 -5.93
C ILE A 65 -4.27 1.27 -7.30
N SER A 66 -3.92 0.21 -8.01
CA SER A 66 -4.51 -0.12 -9.31
C SER A 66 -5.60 -1.17 -9.19
N GLU A 67 -5.52 -2.05 -8.19
CA GLU A 67 -6.48 -3.12 -7.96
C GLU A 67 -6.64 -3.38 -6.46
N ILE A 68 -7.88 -3.62 -6.03
CA ILE A 68 -8.23 -4.18 -4.74
C ILE A 68 -9.15 -5.37 -5.02
N SER A 69 -8.75 -6.57 -4.61
CA SER A 69 -9.54 -7.78 -4.75
C SER A 69 -9.72 -8.48 -3.41
N ASP A 70 -10.87 -9.14 -3.26
CA ASP A 70 -11.10 -10.04 -2.14
C ASP A 70 -10.30 -11.33 -2.35
N VAL A 71 -9.62 -11.79 -1.30
CA VAL A 71 -9.06 -13.13 -1.28
C VAL A 71 -10.15 -14.07 -0.78
N GLU A 72 -10.85 -14.72 -1.71
CA GLU A 72 -11.68 -15.88 -1.38
C GLU A 72 -10.76 -17.01 -0.88
N ASN A 73 -11.06 -17.53 0.31
CA ASN A 73 -10.41 -18.73 0.85
C ASN A 73 -10.80 -19.97 0.06
#